data_AF-A0A1S1SZE6-F1
#
_entry.id   AF-A0A1S1SZE6-F1
#
_cell.length_a   1.000
_cell.length_b   1.000
_cell.length_c   1.000
_cell.angle_alpha   90.00
_cell.angle_beta   90.00
_cell.angle_gamma   90.00
#
_symmetry.space_group_name_H-M   'P 1'
#
loop_
_entity.id
_entity.type
_entity.pdbx_description
1 polymer ?
#
loop_
_entity_poly.entity_id
_entity_poly.type
_entity_poly.pdbx_seq_one_letter_code
_entity_poly.pdbx_strand_id
1 'polypeptide(L)' 'MDFTSEIKSMTDSELREICVLAVALCAIDEAMDEAMRLFWREVLKEVFIRGWAGGNDAIVRDTLFEVESLKAYNRITQ' A
#
# COMPACT_ATOMS: atom_id res chain seq x y z
N MET A 1 -9.25 -20.85 9.64
CA MET A 1 -7.97 -20.12 9.49
C MET A 1 -7.92 -19.14 10.63
N ASP A 2 -6.95 -19.26 11.53
CA ASP A 2 -6.79 -18.33 12.65
C ASP A 2 -5.76 -17.28 12.26
N PHE A 3 -6.26 -16.22 11.62
CA PHE A 3 -5.44 -15.12 11.12
C PHE A 3 -4.61 -14.45 12.23
N THR A 4 -5.05 -14.51 13.48
CA THR A 4 -4.32 -13.89 14.60
C THR A 4 -3.05 -14.67 14.91
N SER A 5 -3.11 -16.00 14.88
CA SER A 5 -1.94 -16.87 15.07
C SER A 5 -0.96 -16.77 13.91
N GLU A 6 -1.46 -16.63 12.67
CA GLU A 6 -0.64 -16.41 11.48
C GLU A 6 0.12 -15.07 11.54
N ILE A 7 -0.55 -13.98 11.90
CA ILE A 7 0.09 -12.66 12.08
C ILE A 7 1.16 -12.70 13.19
N LYS A 8 0.88 -13.38 14.31
CA LYS A 8 1.85 -13.51 15.41
C LYS A 8 3.09 -14.32 15.04
N SER A 9 3.02 -15.13 14.00
CA SER A 9 4.15 -15.93 13.53
C SER A 9 5.04 -15.20 12.52
N MET A 10 4.61 -14.04 12.02
CA MET A 10 5.37 -13.21 11.09
C MET A 10 6.55 -12.52 11.77
N THR A 11 7.62 -12.35 11.02
CA THR A 11 8.71 -11.46 11.41
C THR A 11 8.28 -9.99 11.32
N ASP A 12 8.98 -9.11 12.04
CA ASP A 12 8.76 -7.67 11.97
C ASP A 12 8.92 -7.10 10.54
N SER A 13 9.71 -7.76 9.69
CA SER A 13 9.90 -7.37 8.30
C SER A 13 8.67 -7.70 7.45
N GLU A 14 8.16 -8.94 7.56
CA GLU A 14 6.96 -9.38 6.84
C GLU A 14 5.73 -8.56 7.27
N LEU A 15 5.60 -8.32 8.58
CA LEU A 15 4.52 -7.49 9.10
C LEU A 15 4.61 -6.05 8.58
N ARG A 16 5.83 -5.50 8.49
CA ARG A 16 6.06 -4.17 7.93
C ARG A 16 5.66 -4.09 6.46
N GLU A 17 6.04 -5.07 5.64
CA GLU A 17 5.67 -5.12 4.22
C GLU A 17 4.15 -5.13 4.04
N ILE A 18 3.44 -5.96 4.81
CA ILE A 18 1.98 -6.03 4.80
C ILE A 18 1.36 -4.69 5.21
N CYS A 19 1.89 -4.03 6.24
CA CYS A 19 1.42 -2.70 6.65
C CYS A 19 1.62 -1.64 5.55
N VAL A 20 2.76 -1.66 4.85
CA VAL A 20 3.02 -0.74 3.73
C VAL A 20 2.02 -0.96 2.60
N LEU A 21 1.75 -2.22 2.24
CA LEU A 21 0.75 -2.57 1.22
C LEU A 21 -0.65 -2.12 1.62
N ALA A 22 -1.06 -2.34 2.87
CA ALA A 22 -2.36 -1.91 3.37
C ALA A 22 -2.52 -0.38 3.30
N VAL A 23 -1.49 0.38 3.69
CA VAL A 23 -1.49 1.85 3.58
C VAL A 23 -1.62 2.30 2.13
N ALA A 24 -0.90 1.66 1.20
CA ALA A 24 -0.96 1.98 -0.22
C ALA A 24 -2.36 1.71 -0.79
N LEU A 25 -2.98 0.58 -0.45
CA LEU A 25 -4.35 0.23 -0.84
C LEU A 25 -5.35 1.27 -0.32
N CYS A 26 -5.29 1.63 0.96
CA CYS A 26 -6.14 2.68 1.52
C CYS A 26 -5.97 4.02 0.78
N ALA A 27 -4.74 4.39 0.42
CA ALA A 27 -4.47 5.66 -0.25
C ALA A 27 -5.04 5.74 -1.69
N ILE A 28 -5.30 4.60 -2.34
CA ILE A 28 -5.78 4.52 -3.73
C ILE A 28 -7.23 4.03 -3.86
N ASP A 29 -7.79 3.45 -2.82
CA ASP A 29 -9.14 2.91 -2.84
C ASP A 29 -10.16 4.02 -3.11
N GLU A 30 -10.86 3.92 -4.23
CA GLU A 30 -11.91 4.84 -4.64
C GLU A 30 -13.17 4.68 -3.78
N ALA A 31 -13.37 3.51 -3.15
CA ALA A 31 -14.45 3.22 -2.23
C ALA A 31 -14.20 3.78 -0.82
N MET A 32 -12.99 4.29 -0.56
CA MET A 32 -12.67 4.93 0.70
C MET A 32 -13.31 6.32 0.79
N ASP A 33 -13.72 6.69 2.01
CA ASP A 33 -14.17 8.04 2.32
C ASP A 33 -13.18 9.08 1.78
N GLU A 34 -13.69 9.98 0.95
CA GLU A 34 -12.91 11.03 0.30
C GLU A 34 -12.23 11.96 1.33
N ALA A 35 -12.82 12.12 2.52
CA ALA A 35 -12.20 12.84 3.63
C ALA A 35 -10.91 12.19 4.14
N MET A 36 -10.80 10.86 4.04
CA MET A 36 -9.64 10.08 4.50
C MET A 36 -8.57 9.93 3.40
N ARG A 37 -8.89 10.22 2.13
CA ARG A 37 -7.97 10.06 0.99
C ARG A 37 -6.70 10.89 1.13
N LEU A 38 -6.82 12.12 1.63
CA LEU A 38 -5.66 12.98 1.88
C LEU A 38 -4.82 12.45 3.04
N PHE A 39 -5.47 12.00 4.12
CA PHE A 39 -4.77 11.43 5.28
C PHE A 39 -3.91 10.23 4.89
N TRP A 40 -4.48 9.23 4.21
CA TRP A 40 -3.72 8.03 3.83
C TRP A 40 -2.63 8.31 2.81
N ARG A 41 -2.81 9.33 1.96
CA ARG A 41 -1.75 9.81 1.07
C ARG A 41 -0.56 10.40 1.85
N GLU A 42 -0.81 11.17 2.90
CA GLU A 42 0.26 11.70 3.76
C GLU A 42 0.94 10.59 4.56
N VAL A 43 0.18 9.61 5.08
CA VAL A 43 0.74 8.43 5.75
C VAL A 43 1.66 7.64 4.79
N LEU A 44 1.24 7.45 3.53
CA LEU A 44 2.06 6.78 2.52
C LEU A 44 3.36 7.55 2.23
N LYS A 45 3.33 8.88 2.18
CA LYS A 45 4.54 9.69 2.03
C LYS A 45 5.50 9.50 3.20
N GLU A 46 5.01 9.51 4.43
CA GLU A 46 5.83 9.27 5.62
C GLU A 46 6.45 7.86 5.63
N VAL A 47 5.71 6.85 5.18
CA VAL A 47 6.22 5.48 4.98
C VAL A 47 7.41 5.47 4.03
N PHE A 48 7.35 6.23 2.92
CA PHE A 48 8.47 6.36 1.99
C PHE A 48 9.66 7.13 2.56
N ILE A 49 9.43 8.28 3.20
CA ILE A 49 10.48 9.12 3.79
C ILE A 49 11.30 8.32 4.83
N ARG A 50 10.63 7.49 5.62
CA ARG A 50 11.25 6.65 6.65
C ARG A 50 11.93 5.40 6.08
N GLY A 51 11.85 5.17 4.78
CA GLY A 51 12.40 3.99 4.13
C GLY A 51 11.73 2.70 4.59
N TRP A 52 10.50 2.75 5.11
CA TRP A 52 9.77 1.55 5.54
C TRP A 52 9.33 0.70 4.35
N ALA A 53 9.25 1.33 3.18
CA ALA A 53 9.10 0.67 1.90
C ALA A 53 10.44 0.08 1.35
N GLY A 54 11.55 0.21 2.09
CA GLY A 54 12.91 0.00 1.57
C GLY A 54 13.49 -1.41 1.73
N GLY A 55 14.08 -1.90 0.63
CA GLY A 55 14.87 -3.13 0.48
C GLY A 55 14.75 -3.72 -0.92
N ASN A 56 13.55 -3.62 -1.51
CA ASN A 56 13.26 -4.03 -2.87
C ASN A 56 12.66 -2.82 -3.60
N ASP A 57 13.52 -1.92 -4.09
CA ASP A 57 13.11 -0.84 -5.01
C ASP A 57 12.24 -1.39 -6.17
N ALA A 58 12.44 -2.67 -6.51
CA ALA A 58 11.58 -3.42 -7.40
C ALA A 58 10.14 -3.53 -6.91
N ILE A 59 9.86 -3.96 -5.69
CA ILE A 59 8.48 -4.13 -5.19
C ILE A 59 7.74 -2.79 -5.14
N VAL A 60 8.42 -1.72 -4.69
CA VAL A 60 7.81 -0.38 -4.65
C VAL A 60 7.56 0.16 -6.05
N ARG A 61 8.55 0.07 -6.95
CA ARG A 61 8.40 0.47 -8.35
C ARG A 61 7.32 -0.33 -9.04
N ASP A 62 7.30 -1.64 -8.86
CA ASP A 62 6.36 -2.55 -9.51
C ASP A 62 4.94 -2.33 -8.95
N THR A 63 4.81 -2.05 -7.65
CA THR A 63 3.54 -1.63 -7.03
C THR A 63 3.07 -0.28 -7.59
N LEU A 64 3.95 0.72 -7.71
CA LEU A 64 3.60 2.02 -8.30
C LEU A 64 3.23 1.89 -9.78
N PHE A 65 3.93 1.05 -10.53
CA PHE A 65 3.67 0.78 -11.94
C PHE A 65 2.31 0.08 -12.13
N GLU A 66 2.02 -0.94 -11.31
CA GLU A 66 0.73 -1.63 -11.31
C GLU A 66 -0.41 -0.64 -10.97
N VAL A 67 -0.19 0.23 -9.99
CA VAL A 67 -1.15 1.26 -9.59
C VAL A 67 -1.40 2.29 -10.69
N GLU A 68 -0.37 2.70 -11.43
CA GLU A 68 -0.53 3.58 -12.59
C GLU A 68 -1.25 2.89 -13.75
N SER A 69 -0.94 1.61 -14.01
CA SER A 69 -1.60 0.78 -15.01
C SER A 69 -3.10 0.65 -14.73
N LEU A 70 -3.49 0.36 -13.48
CA LEU A 70 -4.89 0.26 -13.06
C LEU A 70 -5.66 1.58 -13.23
N LYS A 71 -5.04 2.71 -12.90
CA LYS A 71 -5.62 4.05 -13.12
C LYS A 71 -5.80 4.37 -14.60
N ALA A 72 -4.85 3.96 -15.44
CA ALA A 72 -4.95 4.16 -16.89
C ALA A 72 -6.07 3.29 -17.49
N TYR A 73 -6.20 2.04 -17.05
CA TYR A 73 -7.24 1.12 -17.49
C TYR A 73 -8.65 1.64 -17.17
N ASN A 74 -8.88 2.11 -15.93
CA ASN A 74 -10.18 2.65 -15.51
C ASN A 74 -10.58 3.92 -16.26
N ARG A 75 -9.62 4.72 -16.75
CA ARG A 75 -9.91 5.92 -17.56
C ARG A 75 -10.31 5.60 -19.00
N ILE A 76 -9.95 4.43 -19.52
CA ILE A 76 -10.25 4.02 -20.90
C ILE A 76 -11.58 3.25 -20.97
N THR A 77 -12.02 2.67 -19.85
CA THR A 77 -13.22 1.83 -19.77
C THR A 77 -14.46 2.54 -19.21
N GLN A 78 -14.34 3.82 -18.83
CA GLN A 78 -15.46 4.74 -18.56
C GLN A 78 -15.72 5.63 -19.79
#